data_AF-G8ZRI2-F1
#
_entry.id   AF-G8ZRI2-F1
#
_cell.length_a   1.000
_cell.length_b   1.000
_cell.length_c   1.000
_cell.angle_alpha   90.00
_cell.angle_beta   90.00
_cell.angle_gamma   90.00
#
_symmetry.space_group_name_H-M   'P 1'
#
loop_
_entity.id
_entity.type
_entity.pdbx_description
1 polymer ?
#
loop_
_entity_poly.entity_id
_entity_poly.type
_entity_poly.pdbx_seq_one_letter_code
_entity_poly.pdbx_strand_id
1 'polypeptide(L)'
;MSEESRYYQEALQEYNDLKKESDPDVWDKRISETGCYVENLALQLCHAETNDWRQCMKEMALFRKCWDTKGNRDRVRTVDR
;
A
#
# COMPACT_ATOMS: atom_id res chain seq x y z
N MET A 1 7.12 14.81 -3.61
CA MET A 1 7.62 14.19 -2.36
C MET A 1 7.33 12.69 -2.25
N SER A 2 6.09 12.19 -2.44
CA SER A 2 5.81 10.74 -2.50
C SER A 2 6.24 10.13 -3.85
N GLU A 3 6.00 10.86 -4.95
CA GLU A 3 6.30 10.48 -6.34
C GLU A 3 7.79 10.31 -6.66
N GLU A 4 8.69 10.66 -5.73
CA GLU A 4 10.15 10.52 -5.89
C GLU A 4 10.67 9.15 -5.41
N SER A 5 9.87 8.35 -4.70
CA SER A 5 10.27 6.99 -4.33
C SER A 5 10.11 6.06 -5.53
N ARG A 6 11.20 5.35 -5.91
CA ARG A 6 11.16 4.29 -6.93
C ARG A 6 10.02 3.31 -6.66
N TYR A 7 9.87 2.88 -5.40
CA TYR A 7 8.85 1.93 -4.99
C TYR A 7 7.43 2.47 -5.21
N TYR A 8 7.23 3.78 -5.03
CA TYR A 8 5.93 4.41 -5.28
C TYR A 8 5.60 4.45 -6.77
N GLN A 9 6.58 4.77 -7.63
CA GLN A 9 6.39 4.81 -9.07
C GLN A 9 6.07 3.41 -9.63
N GLU A 10 6.80 2.40 -9.18
CA GLU A 10 6.55 0.99 -9.53
C GLU A 10 5.16 0.54 -9.05
N ALA A 11 4.81 0.82 -7.80
CA ALA A 11 3.49 0.50 -7.27
C ALA A 11 2.34 1.23 -7.99
N LEU A 12 2.57 2.45 -8.47
CA LEU A 12 1.58 3.20 -9.25
C LEU A 12 1.37 2.59 -10.63
N GLN A 13 2.45 2.13 -11.27
CA GLN A 13 2.37 1.42 -12.54
C GLN A 13 1.56 0.13 -12.38
N GLU A 14 1.92 -0.69 -11.39
CA GLU A 14 1.20 -1.94 -11.10
C GLU A 14 -0.30 -1.69 -10.84
N TYR A 15 -0.63 -0.69 -10.04
CA TYR A 15 -2.02 -0.34 -9.77
C TYR A 15 -2.79 0.08 -11.03
N ASN A 16 -2.14 0.75 -11.98
CA ASN A 16 -2.76 1.14 -13.24
C ASN A 16 -2.99 -0.07 -14.15
N ASP A 17 -2.15 -1.09 -14.06
CA ASP A 17 -2.33 -2.33 -14.83
C ASP A 17 -3.42 -3.21 -14.19
N LEU A 18 -3.44 -3.31 -12.86
CA LEU A 18 -4.53 -3.94 -12.10
C LEU A 18 -5.90 -3.35 -12.44
N LYS A 19 -6.01 -2.02 -12.61
CA LYS A 19 -7.27 -1.36 -13.01
C LYS A 19 -7.81 -1.78 -14.37
N LYS A 20 -6.95 -2.32 -15.24
CA LYS A 20 -7.32 -2.83 -16.57
C LYS A 20 -7.64 -4.33 -16.54
N GLU A 21 -7.32 -5.01 -15.45
CA GLU A 21 -7.58 -6.43 -15.27
C GLU A 21 -9.07 -6.67 -14.98
N SER A 22 -9.68 -7.60 -15.71
CA SER A 22 -11.11 -7.91 -15.57
C SER A 22 -11.42 -8.84 -14.39
N ASP A 23 -10.44 -9.59 -13.91
CA ASP A 23 -10.57 -10.56 -12.81
C ASP A 23 -9.35 -10.50 -11.90
N PRO A 24 -9.14 -9.38 -11.17
CA PRO A 24 -8.02 -9.24 -10.25
C PRO A 24 -8.16 -10.22 -9.08
N ASP A 25 -7.03 -10.65 -8.53
CA ASP A 25 -7.06 -11.60 -7.41
C ASP A 25 -7.76 -11.02 -6.16
N VAL A 26 -8.17 -11.92 -5.25
CA VAL A 26 -8.94 -11.55 -4.06
C VAL A 26 -8.17 -10.60 -3.12
N TRP A 27 -6.85 -10.73 -3.03
CA TRP A 27 -6.00 -9.84 -2.25
C TRP A 27 -5.89 -8.46 -2.89
N ASP A 28 -5.62 -8.40 -4.18
CA ASP A 28 -5.54 -7.13 -4.91
C ASP A 28 -6.86 -6.38 -4.89
N LYS A 29 -7.99 -7.09 -5.02
CA LYS A 29 -9.32 -6.52 -4.84
C LYS A 29 -9.49 -5.93 -3.44
N ARG A 30 -9.14 -6.65 -2.39
CA ARG A 30 -9.28 -6.17 -1.00
C ARG A 30 -8.42 -4.94 -0.72
N ILE A 31 -7.19 -4.92 -1.23
CA ILE A 31 -6.28 -3.79 -1.04
C ILE A 31 -6.71 -2.59 -1.87
N SER A 32 -7.16 -2.78 -3.11
CA SER A 32 -7.67 -1.69 -3.94
C SER A 32 -8.92 -1.02 -3.33
N GLU A 33 -9.79 -1.81 -2.69
CA GLU A 33 -10.96 -1.32 -1.93
C GLU A 33 -10.58 -0.47 -0.70
N THR A 34 -9.35 -0.53 -0.20
CA THR A 34 -8.87 0.36 0.87
C THR A 34 -8.55 1.77 0.35
N GLY A 35 -8.38 1.94 -0.95
CA GLY A 35 -7.90 3.18 -1.56
C GLY A 35 -6.43 3.52 -1.26
N CYS A 36 -5.65 2.59 -0.72
CA CYS A 36 -4.24 2.74 -0.35
C CYS A 36 -3.33 1.70 -1.02
N TYR A 37 -3.71 1.24 -2.21
CA TYR A 37 -2.98 0.19 -2.93
C TYR A 37 -1.53 0.57 -3.20
N VAL A 38 -1.32 1.77 -3.74
CA VAL A 38 0.00 2.25 -4.15
C VAL A 38 0.94 2.35 -2.95
N GLU A 39 0.49 2.94 -1.84
CA GLU A 39 1.31 3.06 -0.63
C GLU A 39 1.58 1.72 0.05
N ASN A 40 0.59 0.81 0.04
CA ASN A 40 0.78 -0.55 0.54
C ASN A 40 1.84 -1.30 -0.27
N LEU A 41 1.70 -1.33 -1.60
CA LEU A 41 2.62 -2.05 -2.47
C LEU A 41 4.02 -1.42 -2.44
N ALA A 42 4.13 -0.08 -2.43
CA ALA A 42 5.43 0.59 -2.30
C ALA A 42 6.18 0.19 -1.01
N LEU A 43 5.46 0.05 0.11
CA LEU A 43 6.01 -0.43 1.37
C LEU A 43 6.48 -1.90 1.26
N GLN A 44 5.69 -2.76 0.61
CA GLN A 44 6.07 -4.16 0.38
C GLN A 44 7.29 -4.29 -0.54
N LEU A 45 7.36 -3.52 -1.63
CA LEU A 45 8.50 -3.50 -2.56
C LEU A 45 9.78 -3.07 -1.86
N CYS A 46 9.72 -2.03 -1.02
CA CYS A 46 10.86 -1.61 -0.22
C CYS A 46 11.36 -2.75 0.70
N HIS A 47 10.44 -3.44 1.38
CA HIS A 47 10.82 -4.54 2.25
C HIS A 47 11.32 -5.75 1.47
N ALA A 48 10.76 -6.05 0.31
CA ALA A 48 11.23 -7.14 -0.54
C ALA A 48 12.68 -6.93 -1.01
N GLU A 49 13.06 -5.69 -1.33
CA GLU A 49 14.43 -5.36 -1.74
C GLU A 49 15.41 -5.28 -0.56
N THR A 50 15.02 -4.61 0.53
CA THR A 50 15.92 -4.35 1.66
C THR A 50 15.95 -5.45 2.70
N ASN A 51 14.89 -6.26 2.75
CA ASN A 51 14.59 -7.23 3.81
C ASN A 51 14.66 -6.63 5.23
N ASP A 52 14.40 -5.31 5.36
CA ASP A 52 14.47 -4.58 6.62
C ASP A 52 13.48 -3.41 6.67
N TRP A 53 12.39 -3.58 7.42
CA TRP A 53 11.35 -2.56 7.59
C TRP A 53 11.86 -1.21 8.11
N ARG A 54 12.98 -1.18 8.84
CA ARG A 54 13.55 0.06 9.38
C ARG A 54 14.12 0.96 8.28
N GLN A 55 14.44 0.40 7.12
CA GLN A 55 14.89 1.15 5.95
C GLN A 55 13.70 1.72 5.14
N CYS A 56 12.48 1.26 5.43
CA CYS A 56 11.25 1.60 4.71
C CYS A 56 10.34 2.58 5.49
N MET A 57 10.91 3.36 6.41
CA MET A 57 10.13 4.27 7.27
C MET A 57 9.39 5.35 6.49
N LYS A 58 9.92 5.77 5.32
CA LYS A 58 9.27 6.74 4.44
C LYS A 58 7.98 6.14 3.86
N GLU A 59 8.06 4.95 3.26
CA GLU A 59 6.93 4.22 2.68
C GLU A 59 5.92 3.86 3.77
N MET A 60 6.38 3.47 4.96
CA MET A 60 5.51 3.18 6.11
C MET A 60 4.72 4.41 6.56
N ALA A 61 5.35 5.59 6.62
CA ALA A 61 4.66 6.83 6.96
C ALA A 61 3.62 7.23 5.92
N LEU A 62 3.90 7.01 4.62
CA LEU A 62 2.94 7.24 3.54
C LEU A 62 1.74 6.30 3.64
N PHE A 63 1.98 5.00 3.83
CA PHE A 63 0.91 4.02 3.98
C PHE A 63 0.02 4.32 5.18
N ARG A 64 0.62 4.63 6.35
CA ARG A 64 -0.12 5.02 7.54
C ARG A 64 -0.98 6.26 7.31
N LYS A 65 -0.43 7.28 6.65
CA LYS A 65 -1.17 8.51 6.33
C LYS A 65 -2.35 8.23 5.40
N CYS A 66 -2.14 7.40 4.37
CA CYS A 66 -3.24 7.00 3.48
C CYS A 66 -4.33 6.27 4.27
N TRP A 67 -3.93 5.27 5.07
CA TRP A 67 -4.85 4.44 5.86
C TRP A 67 -5.75 5.28 6.76
N ASP A 68 -5.14 6.23 7.49
CA ASP A 68 -5.87 7.16 8.35
C ASP A 68 -6.80 8.07 7.54
N THR A 69 -6.33 8.60 6.40
CA THR A 69 -7.12 9.52 5.56
C THR A 69 -8.33 8.83 4.90
N LYS A 70 -8.20 7.55 4.55
CA LYS A 70 -9.29 6.75 3.95
C LYS A 70 -10.26 6.18 4.99
N GLY A 71 -10.07 6.47 6.28
CA GLY A 71 -10.94 5.97 7.34
C GLY A 71 -10.82 4.46 7.55
N ASN A 72 -9.69 3.86 7.17
CA ASN A 72 -9.55 2.41 7.18
C ASN A 72 -9.36 1.83 8.60
N ARG A 73 -9.28 2.67 9.64
CA ARG A 73 -9.21 2.22 11.04
C ARG A 73 -10.39 1.33 11.43
N ASP A 74 -11.59 1.65 10.95
CA ASP A 74 -12.80 0.91 11.29
C ASP A 74 -12.93 -0.43 10.53
N ARG A 75 -12.07 -0.68 9.54
CA ARG A 75 -12.01 -1.96 8.81
C ARG A 75 -11.41 -3.08 9.66
N VAL A 76 -10.71 -2.74 10.74
CA VAL A 76 -10.12 -3.69 11.69
C VAL A 76 -10.70 -3.44 13.08
N ARG A 77 -11.29 -4.47 13.68
CA ARG A 77 -11.74 -4.38 15.07
C ARG A 77 -10.52 -4.50 15.97
N THR A 78 -10.25 -3.47 16.79
CA THR A 78 -9.30 -3.63 17.90
C THR A 78 -9.91 -4.58 18.93
N VAL A 79 -9.18 -5.62 19.31
CA VAL A 79 -9.55 -6.46 20.44
C VAL A 79 -8.83 -5.89 21.65
N ASP A 80 -9.57 -5.17 22.49
CA ASP A 80 -9.07 -4.78 23.81
C ASP A 80 -9.03 -6.05 24.68
N ARG A 81 -7.82 -6.51 25.03
CA ARG A 81 -7.58 -7.72 25.83
C ARG A 81 -7.18 -7.34 27.25
#